data_AF-A0A2I0NH35-F1
#
_entry.id   AF-A0A2I0NH35-F1
#
_cell.length_a   1.000
_cell.length_b   1.000
_cell.length_c   1.000
_cell.angle_alpha   90.00
_cell.angle_beta   90.00
_cell.angle_gamma   90.00
#
_symmetry.space_group_name_H-M   'P 1'
#
loop_
_entity.id
_entity.type
_entity.pdbx_description
1 polymer ?
#
loop_
_entity_poly.entity_id
_entity_poly.type
_entity_poly.pdbx_seq_one_letter_code
_entity_poly.pdbx_strand_id
1 'polypeptide(L)'
;MKKIKPVIIIVVILLFILSISFFSLNYTREGNALIATNFVKNEATYKFDGIPDTFELNQTVAMECPYCWEFYFNYQSRNSGYGDRTDAGLYFVITNHTAIIIVEKGTINSAVLDGVWDMKTQGQLSDAVPLQRLSKRR
;
A
#
# COMPACT_ATOMS: atom_id res chain seq x y z
N MET A 1 -42.80 -16.94 19.02
CA MET A 1 -41.86 -16.46 17.99
C MET A 1 -41.80 -14.93 18.07
N LYS A 2 -40.65 -14.34 18.45
CA LYS A 2 -40.49 -12.87 18.54
C LYS A 2 -40.44 -12.29 17.11
N LYS A 3 -41.41 -11.46 16.73
CA LYS A 3 -41.39 -10.77 15.41
C LYS A 3 -40.19 -9.82 15.38
N ILE A 4 -39.27 -10.01 14.43
CA ILE A 4 -38.15 -9.10 14.22
C ILE A 4 -38.72 -7.77 13.70
N LYS A 5 -38.28 -6.65 14.28
CA LYS A 5 -38.75 -5.31 13.87
C LYS A 5 -38.26 -5.03 12.44
N PRO A 6 -39.08 -4.44 11.55
CA PRO A 6 -38.69 -4.16 10.16
C PRO A 6 -37.43 -3.28 10.05
N VAL A 7 -37.20 -2.42 11.04
CA VAL A 7 -35.98 -1.61 11.15
C VAL A 7 -34.71 -2.46 11.23
N ILE A 8 -34.74 -3.57 11.99
CA ILE A 8 -33.59 -4.46 12.13
C ILE A 8 -33.29 -5.16 10.80
N ILE A 9 -34.33 -5.54 10.06
CA ILE A 9 -34.18 -6.17 8.74
C ILE A 9 -33.53 -5.20 7.74
N ILE A 10 -33.97 -3.94 7.72
CA ILE A 10 -33.40 -2.90 6.84
C ILE A 10 -31.92 -2.67 7.17
N VAL A 11 -31.56 -2.56 8.45
CA VAL A 11 -30.17 -2.36 8.89
C VAL A 11 -29.29 -3.54 8.45
N VAL A 12 -29.76 -4.78 8.60
CA VAL A 12 -29.02 -5.97 8.16
C VAL A 12 -28.83 -5.98 6.65
N ILE A 13 -29.86 -5.62 5.87
CA ILE A 13 -29.77 -5.53 4.41
C ILE A 13 -28.75 -4.46 3.99
N LEU A 14 -28.77 -3.28 4.62
CA LEU A 14 -27.81 -2.21 4.32
C LEU A 14 -26.36 -2.64 4.61
N LEU A 15 -26.12 -3.30 5.75
CA LEU A 15 -24.80 -3.83 6.09
C LEU A 15 -24.33 -4.90 5.10
N PHE A 16 -25.25 -5.75 4.62
CA PHE A 16 -24.94 -6.77 3.62
C PHE A 16 -24.62 -6.17 2.24
N ILE A 17 -25.34 -5.13 1.81
CA ILE A 17 -25.04 -4.42 0.56
C ILE A 17 -23.67 -3.72 0.66
N LEU A 18 -23.36 -3.13 1.82
CA LEU A 18 -22.08 -2.47 2.06
C LEU A 18 -20.91 -3.45 2.00
N SER A 19 -21.06 -4.64 2.60
CA SER A 19 -20.01 -5.67 2.56
C SER A 19 -19.77 -6.21 1.16
N ILE A 20 -20.82 -6.46 0.37
CA ILE A 20 -20.69 -6.87 -1.04
C ILE A 20 -19.95 -5.81 -1.87
N SER A 21 -20.29 -4.54 -1.66
CA SER A 21 -19.67 -3.42 -2.38
C SER A 21 -18.19 -3.30 -2.05
N PHE A 22 -17.83 -3.45 -0.76
CA PHE A 22 -16.45 -3.43 -0.32
C PHE A 22 -15.65 -4.62 -0.88
N PHE A 23 -16.26 -5.81 -0.86
CA PHE A 23 -15.64 -7.00 -1.42
C PHE A 23 -15.35 -6.84 -2.91
N SER A 24 -16.29 -6.28 -3.66
CA SER A 24 -16.15 -6.05 -5.12
C SER A 24 -15.03 -5.07 -5.45
N LEU A 25 -14.78 -4.08 -4.59
CA LEU A 25 -13.72 -3.08 -4.79
C LEU A 25 -12.32 -3.72 -4.74
N ASN A 26 -12.11 -4.75 -3.91
CA ASN A 26 -10.83 -5.46 -3.82
C ASN A 26 -10.46 -6.22 -5.10
N TYR A 27 -11.39 -6.35 -6.04
CA TYR A 27 -11.18 -6.98 -7.35
C TYR A 27 -11.07 -5.97 -8.50
N THR A 28 -10.97 -4.67 -8.20
CA THR A 28 -10.73 -3.63 -9.22
C THR A 28 -9.32 -3.05 -9.09
N ARG A 29 -8.81 -2.50 -10.19
CA ARG A 29 -7.51 -1.79 -10.19
C ARG A 29 -7.54 -0.64 -9.19
N GLU A 30 -8.62 0.13 -9.18
CA GLU A 30 -8.80 1.33 -8.37
C GLU A 30 -8.86 1.00 -6.88
N GLY A 31 -9.52 -0.10 -6.51
CA GLY A 31 -9.55 -0.57 -5.13
C GLY A 31 -8.18 -1.02 -4.63
N ASN A 32 -7.45 -1.78 -5.45
CA ASN A 32 -6.09 -2.19 -5.14
C ASN A 32 -5.12 -1.00 -5.08
N ALA A 33 -5.29 0.00 -5.96
CA ALA A 33 -4.53 1.24 -5.92
C ALA A 33 -4.78 2.02 -4.64
N LEU A 34 -6.03 2.09 -4.18
CA LEU A 34 -6.40 2.74 -2.90
C LEU A 34 -5.76 2.02 -1.71
N ILE A 35 -5.79 0.68 -1.71
CA ILE A 35 -5.15 -0.14 -0.67
C ILE A 35 -3.63 0.11 -0.63
N ALA A 36 -2.97 0.08 -1.79
CA ALA A 36 -1.54 0.33 -1.90
C ALA A 36 -1.18 1.77 -1.46
N THR A 37 -1.97 2.76 -1.90
CA THR A 37 -1.79 4.17 -1.51
C THR A 37 -1.88 4.35 0.00
N ASN A 38 -2.93 3.78 0.61
CA ASN A 38 -3.14 3.86 2.05
C ASN A 38 -2.02 3.16 2.81
N PHE A 39 -1.51 2.04 2.30
CA PHE A 39 -0.37 1.36 2.91
C PHE A 39 0.87 2.26 2.94
N VAL A 40 1.29 2.81 1.79
CA VAL A 40 2.50 3.66 1.75
C VAL A 40 2.34 4.88 2.64
N LYS A 41 1.19 5.55 2.61
CA LYS A 41 0.93 6.73 3.45
C LYS A 41 0.89 6.45 4.96
N ASN A 42 0.68 5.19 5.36
CA ASN A 42 0.66 4.77 6.76
C ASN A 42 1.91 3.98 7.18
N GLU A 43 2.85 3.75 6.27
CA GLU A 43 4.09 3.06 6.56
C GLU A 43 5.06 3.97 7.33
N ALA A 44 5.95 3.36 8.13
CA ALA A 44 6.79 4.05 9.09
C ALA A 44 7.69 5.12 8.46
N THR A 45 8.32 4.85 7.32
CA THR A 45 9.21 5.80 6.63
C THR A 45 8.44 7.05 6.20
N TYR A 46 7.31 6.87 5.51
CA TYR A 46 6.48 8.00 5.05
C TYR A 46 5.87 8.77 6.23
N LYS A 47 5.38 8.07 7.26
CA LYS A 47 4.81 8.71 8.46
C LYS A 47 5.84 9.51 9.26
N PHE A 48 7.09 9.05 9.27
CA PHE A 48 8.16 9.71 10.02
C PHE A 48 8.39 11.13 9.48
N ASP A 49 8.58 11.26 8.16
CA ASP A 49 8.96 12.54 7.57
C ASP A 49 8.70 12.70 6.06
N GLY A 50 7.77 11.92 5.50
CA GLY A 50 7.33 12.06 4.11
C GLY A 50 6.72 13.43 3.83
N ILE A 51 6.94 13.97 2.65
CA ILE A 51 6.47 15.29 2.20
C ILE A 51 5.19 15.08 1.38
N PRO A 52 4.00 15.46 1.90
CA PRO A 52 2.73 15.11 1.28
C PRO A 52 2.57 15.57 -0.17
N ASP A 53 3.07 16.76 -0.50
CA ASP A 53 2.92 17.37 -1.83
C ASP A 53 3.80 16.71 -2.90
N THR A 54 4.65 15.76 -2.52
CA THR A 54 5.54 15.02 -3.43
C THR A 54 5.07 13.59 -3.68
N PHE A 55 4.01 13.14 -3.00
CA PHE A 55 3.51 11.78 -3.11
C PHE A 55 2.73 11.60 -4.41
N GLU A 56 3.24 10.73 -5.28
CA GLU A 56 2.68 10.47 -6.60
C GLU A 56 2.58 8.96 -6.87
N LEU A 57 1.51 8.53 -7.54
CA LEU A 57 1.42 7.21 -8.18
C LEU A 57 1.93 7.35 -9.61
N ASN A 58 3.18 6.95 -9.86
CA ASN A 58 3.85 7.17 -11.14
C ASN A 58 3.49 6.10 -12.18
N GLN A 59 3.28 4.86 -11.74
CA GLN A 59 3.01 3.75 -12.66
C GLN A 59 2.14 2.67 -12.01
N THR A 60 1.30 2.04 -12.82
CA THR A 60 0.55 0.84 -12.46
C THR A 60 0.72 -0.21 -13.54
N VAL A 61 1.19 -1.41 -13.16
CA VAL A 61 1.40 -2.54 -14.06
C VAL A 61 0.41 -3.65 -13.69
N ALA A 62 -0.32 -4.17 -14.67
CA ALA A 62 -1.11 -5.39 -14.47
C ALA A 62 -0.18 -6.60 -14.56
N MET A 63 -0.30 -7.54 -13.63
CA MET A 63 0.54 -8.74 -13.57
C MET A 63 -0.17 -9.96 -14.19
N GLU A 64 0.58 -11.03 -14.46
CA GLU A 64 0.07 -12.29 -15.03
C GLU A 64 -0.70 -13.15 -14.00
N CYS A 65 -1.55 -12.54 -13.18
CA CYS A 65 -2.48 -13.26 -12.31
C CYS A 65 -3.81 -12.50 -12.11
N PRO A 66 -4.91 -13.20 -11.77
CA PRO A 66 -6.21 -12.56 -11.61
C PRO A 66 -6.23 -11.53 -10.49
N TYR A 67 -6.60 -10.30 -10.83
CA TYR A 67 -6.73 -9.19 -9.89
C TYR A 67 -5.41 -8.84 -9.18
N CYS A 68 -4.32 -8.91 -9.94
CA CYS A 68 -2.97 -8.60 -9.49
C CYS A 68 -2.43 -7.34 -10.17
N TRP A 69 -1.94 -6.41 -9.37
CA TRP A 69 -1.28 -5.20 -9.86
C TRP A 69 -0.04 -4.88 -9.06
N GLU A 70 0.90 -4.27 -9.74
CA GLU A 70 2.08 -3.64 -9.17
C GLU A 70 1.96 -2.13 -9.31
N PHE A 71 2.13 -1.40 -8.20
CA PHE A 71 2.02 0.05 -8.10
C PHE A 71 3.36 0.65 -7.72
N TYR A 72 3.76 1.69 -8.45
CA TYR A 72 5.00 2.43 -8.22
C TYR A 72 4.64 3.82 -7.70
N PHE A 73 5.02 4.09 -6.46
CA PHE A 73 4.86 5.40 -5.84
C PHE A 73 6.20 6.08 -5.69
N ASN A 74 6.25 7.38 -6.01
CA ASN A 74 7.39 8.21 -5.66
C ASN A 74 6.97 9.24 -4.61
N TYR A 75 7.88 9.53 -3.68
CA TYR A 75 7.72 10.62 -2.72
C TYR A 75 9.07 11.06 -2.19
N GLN A 76 9.11 12.20 -1.52
CA GLN A 76 10.28 12.70 -0.82
C GLN A 76 10.10 12.61 0.69
N SER A 77 11.19 12.33 1.41
CA SER A 77 11.30 12.45 2.86
C SER A 77 12.27 13.56 3.25
N ARG A 78 12.08 14.16 4.43
CA ARG A 78 12.95 15.25 4.92
C ARG A 78 14.33 14.79 5.39
N ASN A 79 14.49 13.50 5.71
CA ASN A 79 15.74 12.89 6.14
C ASN A 79 16.00 11.60 5.38
N SER A 80 17.27 11.23 5.27
CA SER A 80 17.70 9.94 4.69
C SER A 80 17.38 8.75 5.60
N GLY A 81 17.19 7.57 5.01
CA GLY A 81 17.01 6.31 5.73
C GLY A 81 15.58 5.78 5.67
N TYR A 82 15.31 4.73 6.46
CA TYR A 82 14.09 3.93 6.39
C TYR A 82 13.50 3.69 7.77
N GLY A 83 12.18 3.49 7.83
CA GLY A 83 11.43 3.18 9.03
C GLY A 83 11.30 4.35 10.01
N ASP A 84 10.91 4.00 11.25
CA ASP A 84 10.93 4.92 12.38
C ASP A 84 12.38 5.15 12.83
N ARG A 85 12.76 6.43 12.87
CA ARG A 85 14.13 6.90 13.12
C ARG A 85 14.19 7.82 14.33
N THR A 86 13.23 7.72 15.25
CA THR A 86 13.13 8.60 16.44
C THR A 86 14.43 8.63 17.27
N ASP A 87 15.13 7.49 17.37
CA ASP A 87 16.36 7.35 18.14
C ASP A 87 17.65 7.49 17.30
N ALA A 88 17.53 7.83 16.01
CA ALA A 88 18.67 7.94 15.10
C ALA A 88 19.23 9.36 15.04
N GLY A 89 20.54 9.49 14.82
CA GLY A 89 21.12 10.76 14.39
C GLY A 89 20.60 11.13 13.00
N LEU A 90 19.77 12.17 12.92
CA LEU A 90 19.13 12.59 11.67
C LEU A 90 20.03 13.52 10.85
N TYR A 91 20.03 13.29 9.53
CA TYR A 91 20.59 14.21 8.55
C TYR A 91 19.44 14.80 7.72
N PHE A 92 19.27 16.12 7.79
CA PHE A 92 18.25 16.87 7.05
C PHE A 92 18.58 16.95 5.55
N VAL A 93 18.39 15.84 4.85
CA VAL A 93 18.61 15.69 3.42
C VAL A 93 17.32 15.22 2.79
N ILE A 94 16.79 16.03 1.86
CA ILE A 94 15.65 15.63 1.04
C ILE A 94 16.02 14.37 0.26
N THR A 95 15.32 13.28 0.55
CA THR A 95 15.60 11.95 0.00
C THR A 95 14.42 11.52 -0.87
N ASN A 96 14.70 11.20 -2.13
CA ASN A 96 13.71 10.63 -3.03
C ASN A 96 13.55 9.14 -2.72
N HIS A 97 12.31 8.68 -2.64
CA HIS A 97 11.97 7.28 -2.44
C HIS A 97 11.08 6.76 -3.57
N THR A 98 11.25 5.48 -3.90
CA THR A 98 10.38 4.71 -4.79
C THR A 98 9.84 3.49 -4.06
N ALA A 99 8.53 3.48 -3.78
CA ALA A 99 7.83 2.34 -3.19
C ALA A 99 7.16 1.51 -4.28
N ILE A 100 7.44 0.20 -4.28
CA ILE A 100 6.82 -0.77 -5.19
C ILE A 100 5.93 -1.70 -4.37
N ILE A 101 4.63 -1.66 -4.64
CA ILE A 101 3.61 -2.39 -3.91
C ILE A 101 2.91 -3.38 -4.85
N ILE A 102 2.92 -4.66 -4.51
CA ILE A 102 2.17 -5.69 -5.23
C ILE A 102 0.92 -6.03 -4.43
N VAL A 103 -0.24 -5.87 -5.05
CA VAL A 103 -1.53 -6.19 -4.45
C VAL A 103 -2.27 -7.22 -5.31
N GLU A 104 -2.73 -8.28 -4.66
CA GLU A 104 -3.57 -9.32 -5.26
C GLU A 104 -4.88 -9.40 -4.48
N LYS A 105 -6.02 -9.19 -5.16
CA LYS A 105 -7.37 -9.35 -4.58
C LYS A 105 -7.53 -8.57 -3.26
N GLY A 106 -6.99 -7.35 -3.21
CA GLY A 106 -7.01 -6.48 -2.03
C GLY A 106 -6.00 -6.82 -0.94
N THR A 107 -5.10 -7.78 -1.17
CA THR A 107 -4.05 -8.18 -0.21
C THR A 107 -2.68 -7.74 -0.68
N ILE A 108 -1.92 -7.08 0.19
CA ILE A 108 -0.55 -6.64 -0.11
C ILE A 108 0.41 -7.81 0.02
N ASN A 109 0.82 -8.36 -1.11
CA ASN A 109 1.74 -9.50 -1.17
C ASN A 109 3.19 -9.05 -0.97
N SER A 110 3.58 -7.92 -1.56
CA SER A 110 4.94 -7.35 -1.45
C SER A 110 4.87 -5.83 -1.30
N ALA A 111 5.79 -5.27 -0.51
CA ALA A 111 5.98 -3.83 -0.41
C ALA A 111 7.46 -3.53 -0.16
N VAL A 112 8.11 -2.92 -1.14
CA VAL A 112 9.55 -2.67 -1.14
C VAL A 112 9.82 -1.20 -1.38
N LEU A 113 10.65 -0.59 -0.54
CA LEU A 113 11.11 0.78 -0.66
C LEU A 113 12.56 0.81 -1.16
N ASP A 114 12.79 1.58 -2.22
CA ASP A 114 14.09 1.78 -2.87
C ASP A 114 14.81 0.50 -3.32
N GLY A 115 14.06 -0.61 -3.43
CA GLY A 115 14.61 -1.92 -3.77
C GLY A 115 15.40 -2.59 -2.65
N VAL A 116 15.51 -1.98 -1.47
CA VAL A 116 16.39 -2.45 -0.39
C VAL A 116 15.69 -2.62 0.96
N TRP A 117 14.53 -2.00 1.15
CA TRP A 117 13.82 -2.03 2.42
C TRP A 117 12.47 -2.74 2.28
N ASP A 118 12.24 -3.77 3.09
CA ASP A 118 10.95 -4.42 3.23
C ASP A 118 10.06 -3.59 4.15
N MET A 119 9.04 -2.97 3.57
CA MET A 119 8.10 -2.12 4.26
C MET A 119 7.16 -2.91 5.19
N LYS A 120 6.97 -4.20 4.98
CA LYS A 120 6.09 -5.05 5.82
C LYS A 120 6.82 -5.51 7.07
N THR A 121 8.09 -5.86 6.95
CA THR A 121 8.91 -6.37 8.06
C THR A 121 9.80 -5.31 8.70
N GLN A 122 9.86 -4.10 8.12
CA GLN A 122 10.67 -2.98 8.60
C GLN A 122 12.15 -3.36 8.72
N GLY A 123 12.70 -3.92 7.64
CA GLY A 123 14.08 -4.39 7.62
C GLY A 123 14.71 -4.37 6.24
N GLN A 124 16.04 -4.45 6.19
CA GLN A 124 16.78 -4.60 4.95
C GLN A 124 16.44 -5.94 4.28
N LEU A 125 16.25 -5.91 2.97
CA LEU A 125 16.18 -7.12 2.16
C LEU A 125 17.57 -7.78 2.14
N SER A 126 17.60 -9.11 2.24
CA SER A 126 18.86 -9.87 2.16
C SER A 126 19.58 -9.64 0.84
N ASP A 127 18.82 -9.41 -0.23
CA ASP A 127 19.32 -9.09 -1.56
C ASP A 127 18.55 -7.88 -2.09
N ALA A 128 19.28 -6.87 -2.57
CA ALA A 128 18.67 -5.72 -3.24
C ALA A 128 17.87 -6.21 -4.46
N VAL A 129 16.61 -5.83 -4.52
CA VAL A 129 15.73 -6.14 -5.64
C VAL A 129 15.79 -4.98 -6.62
N PRO A 130 16.27 -5.19 -7.86
CA PRO A 130 16.26 -4.13 -8.86
C PRO A 130 14.84 -3.63 -9.06
N LEU A 131 14.63 -2.30 -9.00
CA LEU A 131 13.32 -1.66 -9.17
C LEU A 131 12.63 -2.08 -10.50
N GLN A 132 13.42 -2.49 -11.49
CA GLN A 132 12.96 -2.97 -12.80
C GLN A 132 12.52 -4.45 -12.82
N ARG A 133 12.84 -5.25 -11.80
CA ARG A 133 12.61 -6.72 -11.78
C ARG A 133 11.31 -7.15 -11.12
N LEU A 134 10.64 -6.31 -10.34
CA LEU A 134 9.37 -6.68 -9.69
C LEU A 134 8.22 -6.80 -10.70
N SER A 135 8.26 -6.03 -11.79
CA SER A 135 7.34 -6.19 -12.95
C SER A 135 7.45 -7.51 -13.71
N LYS A 136 8.50 -8.30 -13.48
CA LYS A 136 8.82 -9.54 -14.23
C LYS A 136 8.88 -10.81 -13.38
N ARG A 137 8.47 -10.76 -12.10
CA ARG A 137 8.37 -12.00 -11.32
C ARG A 137 7.07 -12.73 -11.69
N ARG A 138 7.25 -13.63 -12.67
CA ARG A 138 6.49 -14.83 -13.08
C ARG A 138 5.18 -15.10 -12.36
#